data_AF-A0A4S2L1B6-F1
#
_entry.id   AF-A0A4S2L1B6-F1
#
_cell.length_a   1.000
_cell.length_b   1.000
_cell.length_c   1.000
_cell.angle_alpha   90.00
_cell.angle_beta   90.00
_cell.angle_gamma   90.00
#
_symmetry.space_group_name_H-M   'P 1'
#
loop_
_entity.id
_entity.type
_entity.pdbx_description
1 polymer ?
#
loop_
_entity_poly.entity_id
_entity_poly.type
_entity_poly.pdbx_seq_one_letter_code
_entity_poly.pdbx_strand_id
1 'polypeptide(L)'
;MSSISIDMFMFDKLKLATIVQNELSTDFEEATVEWVDCPDLTQHPFYLTAPGLCGDTAILDIGGVSNLFPCPKKEKIFKFENILQELNRTQYDNFIIGGGLFTTQPTLHLYEFFFLQGLVGGMTLSLLYYSFRELPLGDATTIIFSSPVIVIALSFLFLKEPCGVLRVMVVCTLLAGVVLVARPPFLFQVVKSKEKLRKPGGVLTNNIKVLFNKDEPDKIIRLILIEDFEKTRIRLSLLSIPQSIFLLQMHRAESYNLMGYLCAILATIFTALNIVVMRKCSEIHYSILVLNLSCWSFVSAVFFYFTVSGHGIGHELHKFRLPHDWFTWGQILLVALTGLTGQVLVTKALKIEGAGKVSVTRSLDIILAYLIQVYLFGEKPTSTSLTGAILIISSVVCMGFEKEIYAVCDFIP
;
A
#
# COMPACT_ATOMS: atom_id res chain seq x y z
N MET A 1 31.07 16.16 25.15
CA MET A 1 31.35 14.97 24.30
C MET A 1 32.86 14.88 24.19
N SER A 2 33.46 13.89 24.84
CA SER A 2 34.90 13.68 24.84
C SER A 2 35.38 13.40 23.42
N SER A 3 36.34 14.20 22.93
CA SER A 3 37.11 13.90 21.74
C SER A 3 37.74 12.53 21.91
N ILE A 4 37.25 11.55 21.15
CA ILE A 4 37.90 10.25 21.06
C ILE A 4 39.18 10.52 20.28
N SER A 5 40.33 10.39 20.93
CA SER A 5 41.63 10.50 20.27
C SER A 5 41.70 9.46 19.17
N ILE A 6 41.75 9.91 17.92
CA ILE A 6 42.02 9.05 16.78
C ILE A 6 43.52 8.80 16.83
N ASP A 7 43.92 7.57 17.15
CA ASP A 7 45.32 7.16 17.06
C ASP A 7 45.70 7.13 15.57
N MET A 8 46.13 8.27 15.05
CA MET A 8 46.68 8.38 13.70
C MET A 8 48.05 7.71 13.68
N PHE A 9 48.06 6.42 13.34
CA PHE A 9 49.28 5.68 13.11
C PHE A 9 49.75 5.94 11.68
N MET A 10 50.72 6.84 11.51
CA MET A 10 51.42 7.02 10.24
C MET A 10 52.38 5.84 10.04
N PHE A 11 52.02 4.91 9.17
CA PHE A 11 52.85 3.75 8.85
C PHE A 11 54.14 4.17 8.15
N ASP A 12 55.22 3.47 8.45
CA ASP A 12 56.46 3.56 7.68
C ASP A 12 56.22 2.95 6.28
N LYS A 13 56.25 3.81 5.25
CA LYS A 13 55.90 3.49 3.85
C LYS A 13 56.64 2.27 3.33
N LEU A 14 57.94 2.16 3.65
CA LEU A 14 58.81 1.05 3.22
C LEU A 14 58.43 -0.27 3.89
N LYS A 15 58.04 -0.20 5.17
CA LYS A 15 57.67 -1.38 5.95
C LYS A 15 56.36 -1.97 5.46
N LEU A 16 55.39 -1.13 5.10
CA LEU A 16 54.11 -1.57 4.56
C LEU A 16 54.27 -2.23 3.19
N ALA A 17 55.04 -1.61 2.28
CA ALA A 17 55.31 -2.18 0.96
C ALA A 17 55.95 -3.57 1.06
N THR A 18 56.88 -3.76 2.00
CA THR A 18 57.53 -5.06 2.23
C THR A 18 56.56 -6.13 2.74
N ILE A 19 55.66 -5.77 3.66
CA ILE A 19 54.64 -6.70 4.19
C ILE A 19 53.68 -7.11 3.07
N VAL A 20 53.17 -6.15 2.30
CA VAL A 20 52.22 -6.42 1.21
C VAL A 20 52.87 -7.23 0.09
N GLN A 21 54.13 -6.96 -0.25
CA GLN A 21 54.90 -7.77 -1.20
C GLN A 21 54.99 -9.23 -0.75
N ASN A 22 55.32 -9.47 0.52
CA ASN A 22 55.48 -10.83 1.04
C ASN A 22 54.16 -11.61 0.99
N GLU A 23 53.05 -10.99 1.39
CA GLU A 23 51.73 -11.63 1.38
C GLU A 23 51.19 -11.87 -0.04
N LEU A 24 51.38 -10.92 -0.96
CA LEU A 24 50.94 -11.10 -2.35
C LEU A 24 51.75 -12.18 -3.07
N SER A 25 53.04 -12.31 -2.77
CA SER A 25 53.90 -13.34 -3.39
C SER A 25 53.51 -14.77 -2.97
N THR A 26 52.71 -14.95 -1.92
CA THR A 26 52.19 -16.25 -1.51
C THR A 26 51.01 -16.73 -2.37
N ASP A 27 50.21 -15.80 -2.89
CA ASP A 27 48.97 -16.11 -3.61
C ASP A 27 49.09 -15.91 -5.14
N PHE A 28 50.12 -15.20 -5.62
CA PHE A 28 50.30 -14.85 -7.03
C PHE A 28 51.66 -15.33 -7.57
N GLU A 29 51.67 -15.79 -8.83
CA GLU A 29 52.87 -16.31 -9.51
C GLU A 29 53.91 -15.21 -9.78
N GLU A 30 53.46 -14.00 -10.08
CA GLU A 30 54.28 -12.79 -10.16
C GLU A 30 53.55 -11.63 -9.46
N ALA A 31 54.20 -11.00 -8.48
CA ALA A 31 53.72 -9.81 -7.81
C ALA A 31 54.88 -8.85 -7.53
N THR A 32 54.68 -7.56 -7.80
CA THR A 32 55.65 -6.49 -7.49
C THR A 32 54.91 -5.30 -6.89
N VAL A 33 55.37 -4.85 -5.73
CA VAL A 33 54.77 -3.79 -4.94
C VAL A 33 55.79 -2.66 -4.79
N GLU A 34 55.45 -1.50 -5.34
CA GLU A 34 56.26 -0.29 -5.24
C GLU A 34 55.43 0.85 -4.64
N TRP A 35 56.06 1.66 -3.77
CA TRP A 35 55.44 2.85 -3.23
C TRP A 35 55.81 4.05 -4.11
N VAL A 36 54.86 4.54 -4.92
CA VAL A 36 55.07 5.63 -5.88
C VAL A 36 54.12 6.78 -5.58
N ASP A 37 54.59 8.02 -5.68
CA ASP A 37 53.71 9.19 -5.66
C ASP A 37 52.80 9.16 -6.91
N CYS A 38 51.51 9.43 -6.73
CA CYS A 38 50.53 9.33 -7.81
C CYS A 38 50.91 10.29 -8.95
N PRO A 39 51.22 9.78 -10.17
CA PRO A 39 51.52 10.64 -11.31
C PRO A 39 50.26 11.36 -11.77
N ASP A 40 50.43 12.46 -12.54
CA ASP A 40 49.29 13.18 -13.11
C ASP A 40 48.52 12.27 -14.10
N LEU A 41 47.40 11.71 -13.65
CA LEU A 41 46.61 10.75 -14.42
C LEU A 41 45.81 11.41 -15.56
N THR A 42 45.80 12.75 -15.67
CA THR A 42 45.27 13.42 -16.86
C THR A 42 46.16 13.20 -18.08
N GLN A 43 47.44 12.88 -17.86
CA GLN A 43 48.41 12.69 -18.91
C GLN A 43 48.36 11.26 -19.49
N HIS A 44 48.98 11.08 -20.65
CA HIS A 44 49.19 9.76 -21.24
C HIS A 44 49.97 8.87 -20.24
N PRO A 45 49.57 7.59 -20.04
CA PRO A 45 48.62 6.78 -20.80
C PRO A 45 47.16 6.77 -20.28
N PHE A 46 46.85 7.47 -19.19
CA PHE A 46 45.60 7.25 -18.44
C PHE A 46 44.43 8.14 -18.87
N TYR A 47 44.70 9.39 -19.27
CA TYR A 47 43.68 10.33 -19.79
C TYR A 47 42.44 10.50 -18.88
N LEU A 48 42.62 10.44 -17.56
CA LEU A 48 41.53 10.61 -16.61
C LEU A 48 41.10 12.08 -16.50
N THR A 49 39.87 12.31 -16.05
CA THR A 49 39.29 13.65 -15.87
C THR A 49 39.95 14.44 -14.73
N ALA A 50 40.68 13.77 -13.83
CA ALA A 50 41.35 14.38 -12.69
C ALA A 50 42.83 13.96 -12.63
N PRO A 51 43.72 14.83 -12.11
CA PRO A 51 45.16 14.58 -12.07
C PRO A 51 45.59 13.50 -11.10
N GLY A 52 44.71 13.00 -10.25
CA GLY A 52 44.98 11.84 -9.41
C GLY A 52 43.71 11.07 -9.12
N LEU A 53 43.86 9.83 -8.69
CA LEU A 53 42.74 9.04 -8.17
C LEU A 53 42.26 9.60 -6.82
N CYS A 54 43.19 10.21 -6.05
CA CYS A 54 42.97 10.94 -4.80
C CYS A 54 44.13 11.94 -4.63
N GLY A 55 43.88 13.25 -4.64
CA GLY A 55 44.93 14.27 -4.56
C GLY A 55 45.76 14.20 -3.27
N ASP A 56 45.10 14.39 -2.11
CA ASP A 56 45.70 14.27 -0.78
C ASP A 56 45.14 13.02 -0.09
N THR A 57 45.75 11.85 -0.34
CA THR A 57 45.24 10.57 0.16
C THR A 57 45.66 10.34 1.61
N ALA A 58 44.73 9.91 2.47
CA ALA A 58 45.06 9.39 3.80
C ALA A 58 44.42 8.01 3.96
N ILE A 59 45.20 7.07 4.48
CA ILE A 59 44.71 5.76 4.89
C ILE A 59 44.51 5.82 6.40
N LEU A 60 43.30 5.52 6.86
CA LEU A 60 42.97 5.47 8.28
C LEU A 60 42.48 4.06 8.64
N ASP A 61 43.06 3.49 9.69
CA ASP A 61 42.53 2.30 10.35
C ASP A 61 41.65 2.74 11.53
N ILE A 62 40.34 2.78 11.29
CA ILE A 62 39.36 3.29 12.26
C ILE A 62 38.43 2.16 12.69
N GLY A 63 38.68 1.65 13.89
CA GLY A 63 37.82 0.70 14.57
C GLY A 63 38.07 -0.75 14.13
N GLY A 64 38.55 -1.57 15.06
CA GLY A 64 38.72 -3.01 14.84
C GLY A 64 37.47 -3.82 15.14
N VAL A 65 37.48 -5.09 14.73
CA VAL A 65 36.44 -6.10 15.03
C VAL A 65 36.18 -6.24 16.54
N SER A 66 37.17 -5.92 17.37
CA SER A 66 37.07 -5.86 18.84
C SER A 66 36.09 -4.81 19.39
N ASN A 67 35.65 -3.86 18.56
CA ASN A 67 34.58 -2.92 18.89
C ASN A 67 33.18 -3.46 18.56
N LEU A 68 33.09 -4.53 17.75
CA LEU A 68 31.84 -5.14 17.30
C LEU A 68 31.55 -6.46 18.04
N PHE A 69 32.57 -7.26 18.31
CA PHE A 69 32.43 -8.59 18.92
C PHE A 69 32.95 -8.61 20.37
N PRO A 70 32.27 -9.32 21.30
CA PRO A 70 31.02 -10.09 21.13
C PRO A 70 29.76 -9.23 21.11
N CYS A 71 29.80 -8.02 21.70
CA CYS A 71 28.71 -7.04 21.65
C CYS A 71 29.25 -5.68 21.15
N PRO A 72 28.48 -4.96 20.32
CA PRO A 72 28.92 -3.69 19.77
C PRO A 72 29.01 -2.60 20.84
N LYS A 73 30.18 -1.95 20.94
CA LYS A 73 30.45 -0.85 21.88
C LYS A 73 29.84 0.45 21.37
N LYS A 74 28.68 0.84 21.93
CA LYS A 74 27.91 2.02 21.50
C LYS A 74 28.61 3.36 21.76
N GLU A 75 29.60 3.42 22.66
CA GLU A 75 30.40 4.64 22.87
C GLU A 75 31.43 4.90 21.76
N LYS A 76 31.78 3.91 20.94
CA LYS A 76 32.75 4.04 19.85
C LYS A 76 32.07 4.25 18.49
N ILE A 77 31.24 5.29 18.41
CA ILE A 77 30.63 5.74 17.15
C ILE A 77 31.51 6.86 16.58
N PHE A 78 32.10 6.60 15.42
CA PHE A 78 32.96 7.55 14.73
C PHE A 78 32.14 8.30 13.67
N LYS A 79 32.02 9.62 13.82
CA LYS A 79 31.42 10.48 12.79
C LYS A 79 32.51 10.96 11.84
N PHE A 80 32.28 10.85 10.53
CA PHE A 80 33.23 11.30 9.52
C PHE A 80 33.55 12.80 9.65
N GLU A 81 32.57 13.62 10.03
CA GLU A 81 32.78 15.06 10.31
C GLU A 81 33.89 15.29 11.33
N ASN A 82 33.88 14.55 12.44
CA ASN A 82 34.88 14.67 13.50
C ASN A 82 36.25 14.16 13.02
N ILE A 83 36.28 13.07 12.25
CA ILE A 83 37.52 12.52 11.68
C ILE A 83 38.15 13.53 10.71
N LEU A 84 37.34 14.14 9.84
CA LEU A 84 37.82 15.15 8.89
C LEU A 84 38.27 16.44 9.57
N GLN A 85 37.62 16.82 10.69
CA GLN A 85 38.07 17.93 11.52
C GLN A 85 39.45 17.66 12.13
N GLU A 86 39.66 16.46 12.71
CA GLU A 86 40.95 16.08 13.30
C GLU A 86 42.07 16.02 12.26
N LEU A 87 41.72 15.65 11.01
CA LEU A 87 42.64 15.61 9.88
C LEU A 87 42.88 16.99 9.24
N ASN A 88 42.23 18.05 9.68
CA ASN A 88 42.22 19.37 9.03
C ASN A 88 41.79 19.32 7.54
N ARG A 89 40.88 18.41 7.18
CA ARG A 89 40.42 18.17 5.79
C ARG A 89 38.99 18.62 5.51
N THR A 90 38.42 19.49 6.32
CA THR A 90 37.02 19.95 6.18
C THR A 90 36.77 20.93 5.03
N GLN A 91 37.81 21.43 4.37
CA GLN A 91 37.72 22.49 3.35
C GLN A 91 37.49 22.00 1.91
N TYR A 92 37.52 20.68 1.68
CA TYR A 92 37.41 20.08 0.34
C TYR A 92 36.35 18.99 0.31
N ASP A 93 35.86 18.68 -0.89
CA ASP A 93 35.02 17.50 -1.12
C ASP A 93 35.88 16.24 -0.91
N ASN A 94 35.61 15.51 0.17
CA ASN A 94 36.36 14.33 0.54
C ASN A 94 35.71 13.06 -0.04
N PHE A 95 36.47 12.31 -0.83
CA PHE A 95 36.06 10.98 -1.27
C PHE A 95 36.57 9.93 -0.27
N ILE A 96 35.66 9.30 0.47
CA ILE A 96 35.97 8.33 1.52
C ILE A 96 35.53 6.94 1.07
N ILE A 97 36.47 6.00 1.03
CA ILE A 97 36.22 4.58 0.76
C ILE A 97 36.72 3.74 1.94
N GLY A 98 35.90 2.79 2.41
CA GLY A 98 36.31 1.85 3.44
C GLY A 98 35.25 0.81 3.78
N GLY A 99 35.67 -0.34 4.28
CA GLY A 99 34.77 -1.35 4.85
C GLY A 99 34.40 -0.96 6.27
N GLY A 100 33.11 -0.76 6.54
CA GLY A 100 32.64 -0.38 7.87
C GLY A 100 31.17 -0.70 8.09
N LEU A 101 30.79 -0.88 9.36
CA LEU A 101 29.39 -1.06 9.74
C LEU A 101 28.75 0.31 9.95
N PHE A 102 27.97 0.75 8.97
CA PHE A 102 27.20 1.99 9.07
C PHE A 102 25.96 1.77 9.94
N THR A 103 25.81 2.58 10.98
CA THR A 103 24.59 2.63 11.81
C THR A 103 23.90 3.98 11.58
N THR A 104 22.79 3.96 10.84
CA THR A 104 21.88 5.11 10.77
C THR A 104 21.26 5.30 12.13
N GLN A 105 21.64 6.36 12.85
CA GLN A 105 20.85 6.76 14.01
C GLN A 105 19.48 7.24 13.50
N PRO A 106 18.36 6.71 14.02
CA PRO A 106 17.05 7.18 13.61
C PRO A 106 16.95 8.66 13.97
N THR A 107 16.75 9.50 12.95
CA THR A 107 16.53 10.94 13.15
C THR A 107 15.28 11.16 14.02
N LEU A 108 15.27 12.23 14.81
CA LEU A 108 14.13 12.62 15.66
C LEU A 108 12.80 12.59 14.85
N HIS A 109 12.82 13.09 13.62
CA HIS A 109 11.66 13.06 12.73
C HIS A 109 11.15 11.64 12.39
N LEU A 110 12.00 10.61 12.44
CA LEU A 110 11.60 9.24 12.11
C LEU A 110 10.64 8.65 13.16
N TYR A 111 10.78 9.00 14.45
CA TYR A 111 9.81 8.53 15.46
C TYR A 111 8.45 9.20 15.29
N GLU A 112 8.41 10.45 14.83
CA GLU A 112 7.16 11.19 14.60
C GLU A 112 6.38 10.52 13.48
N PHE A 113 7.06 10.17 12.38
CA PHE A 113 6.46 9.39 11.30
C PHE A 113 6.03 8.00 11.76
N PHE A 114 6.81 7.34 12.62
CA PHE A 114 6.45 6.03 13.17
C PHE A 114 5.16 6.09 14.02
N PHE A 115 5.01 7.11 14.87
CA PHE A 115 3.78 7.31 15.63
C PHE A 115 2.60 7.65 14.72
N LEU A 116 2.80 8.58 13.77
CA LEU A 116 1.79 8.99 12.79
C LEU A 116 1.31 7.80 11.94
N GLN A 117 2.22 6.91 11.56
CA GLN A 117 1.93 5.69 10.81
C GLN A 117 0.93 4.78 11.56
N GLY A 118 1.18 4.54 12.85
CA GLY A 118 0.28 3.73 13.68
C GLY A 118 -1.11 4.35 13.79
N LEU A 119 -1.18 5.64 14.12
CA LEU A 119 -2.44 6.37 14.30
C LEU A 119 -3.27 6.41 13.00
N VAL A 120 -2.66 6.80 11.88
CA VAL A 120 -3.32 6.86 10.57
C VAL A 120 -3.77 5.49 10.10
N GLY A 121 -2.94 4.45 10.29
CA GLY A 121 -3.30 3.09 9.94
C GLY A 121 -4.43 2.51 10.81
N GLY A 122 -4.46 2.85 12.10
CA GLY A 122 -5.57 2.49 13.00
C GLY A 122 -6.90 3.12 12.57
N MET A 123 -6.90 4.42 12.31
CA MET A 123 -8.08 5.12 11.78
C MET A 123 -8.53 4.52 10.45
N THR A 124 -7.61 4.25 9.52
CA THR A 124 -7.92 3.60 8.24
C THR A 124 -8.73 2.32 8.42
N LEU A 125 -8.28 1.43 9.31
CA LEU A 125 -8.93 0.14 9.52
C LEU A 125 -10.34 0.28 10.11
N SER A 126 -10.51 1.21 11.06
CA SER A 126 -11.81 1.46 11.70
C SER A 126 -12.83 2.03 10.70
N LEU A 127 -12.44 3.03 9.91
CA LEU A 127 -13.31 3.61 8.88
C LEU A 127 -13.61 2.62 7.76
N LEU A 128 -12.64 1.79 7.39
CA LEU A 128 -12.79 0.75 6.37
C LEU A 128 -13.89 -0.27 6.75
N TYR A 129 -13.82 -0.84 7.96
CA TYR A 129 -14.82 -1.80 8.42
C TYR A 129 -16.20 -1.16 8.61
N TYR A 130 -16.26 0.10 9.05
CA TYR A 130 -17.51 0.84 9.12
C TYR A 130 -18.11 1.08 7.72
N SER A 131 -17.28 1.41 6.74
CA SER A 131 -17.70 1.55 5.35
C SER A 131 -18.28 0.26 4.77
N PHE A 132 -17.65 -0.90 5.01
CA PHE A 132 -18.18 -2.21 4.57
C PHE A 132 -19.49 -2.62 5.24
N ARG A 133 -19.84 -1.99 6.37
CA ARG A 133 -21.12 -2.22 7.04
C ARG A 133 -22.26 -1.38 6.46
N GLU A 134 -21.95 -0.18 5.97
CA GLU A 134 -22.94 0.79 5.47
C GLU A 134 -23.06 0.82 3.94
N LEU A 135 -22.10 0.21 3.23
CA LEU A 135 -22.07 0.14 1.77
C LEU A 135 -21.97 -1.32 1.30
N PRO A 136 -22.58 -1.65 0.14
CA PRO A 136 -22.30 -2.90 -0.55
C PRO A 136 -20.80 -3.06 -0.79
N LEU A 137 -20.28 -4.29 -0.62
CA LEU A 137 -18.86 -4.59 -0.73
C LEU A 137 -18.25 -4.11 -2.07
N GLY A 138 -19.00 -4.20 -3.16
CA GLY A 138 -18.57 -3.70 -4.49
C GLY A 138 -18.35 -2.19 -4.53
N ASP A 139 -19.26 -1.40 -3.97
CA ASP A 139 -19.16 0.06 -3.99
C ASP A 139 -18.04 0.57 -3.07
N ALA A 140 -17.95 0.01 -1.86
CA ALA A 140 -16.89 0.36 -0.92
C ALA A 140 -15.50 0.06 -1.49
N THR A 141 -15.30 -1.16 -2.01
CA THR A 141 -14.02 -1.57 -2.59
C THR A 141 -13.61 -0.68 -3.76
N THR A 142 -14.54 -0.29 -4.65
CA THR A 142 -14.27 0.67 -5.74
C THR A 142 -13.61 1.96 -5.24
N ILE A 143 -14.19 2.53 -4.18
CA ILE A 143 -13.73 3.80 -3.62
C ILE A 143 -12.34 3.60 -2.99
N ILE A 144 -12.16 2.53 -2.21
CA ILE A 144 -10.87 2.22 -1.56
C ILE A 144 -9.75 1.97 -2.58
N PHE A 145 -10.07 1.27 -3.67
CA PHE A 145 -9.12 0.98 -4.75
C PHE A 145 -8.81 2.17 -5.66
N SER A 146 -9.44 3.33 -5.44
CA SER A 146 -8.99 4.60 -6.00
C SER A 146 -7.79 5.20 -5.25
N SER A 147 -7.40 4.63 -4.10
CA SER A 147 -6.24 5.07 -3.31
C SER A 147 -4.90 5.18 -4.05
N PRO A 148 -4.55 4.36 -5.08
CA PRO A 148 -3.27 4.49 -5.79
C PRO A 148 -3.05 5.87 -6.42
N VAL A 149 -4.12 6.55 -6.84
CA VAL A 149 -4.06 7.93 -7.37
C VAL A 149 -3.50 8.87 -6.31
N ILE A 150 -4.04 8.78 -5.09
CA ILE A 150 -3.65 9.62 -3.97
C ILE A 150 -2.25 9.20 -3.47
N VAL A 151 -1.95 7.90 -3.45
CA VAL A 151 -0.60 7.40 -3.09
C VAL A 151 0.46 7.97 -4.01
N ILE A 152 0.24 7.98 -5.32
CA ILE A 152 1.24 8.49 -6.27
C ILE A 152 1.42 10.00 -6.12
N ALA A 153 0.33 10.76 -5.96
CA ALA A 153 0.39 12.20 -5.69
C ALA A 153 1.12 12.53 -4.38
N LEU A 154 0.81 11.80 -3.30
CA LEU A 154 1.46 11.97 -2.00
C LEU A 154 2.91 11.47 -2.01
N SER A 155 3.22 10.41 -2.76
CA SER A 155 4.59 9.91 -2.89
C SER A 155 5.47 10.94 -3.59
N PHE A 156 4.94 11.60 -4.62
CA PHE A 156 5.63 12.72 -5.27
C PHE A 156 5.87 13.89 -4.29
N LEU A 157 4.85 14.27 -3.51
CA LEU A 157 4.94 15.40 -2.57
C LEU A 157 5.86 15.14 -1.37
N PHE A 158 5.74 13.97 -0.72
CA PHE A 158 6.42 13.65 0.55
C PHE A 158 7.73 12.88 0.39
N LEU A 159 7.80 11.97 -0.59
CA LEU A 159 9.00 11.15 -0.81
C LEU A 159 9.87 11.70 -1.94
N LYS A 160 9.38 12.67 -2.71
CA LYS A 160 10.05 13.20 -3.91
C LYS A 160 10.38 12.10 -4.93
N GLU A 161 9.57 11.03 -4.97
CA GLU A 161 9.70 10.01 -6.01
C GLU A 161 9.31 10.63 -7.36
N PRO A 162 10.10 10.47 -8.43
CA PRO A 162 9.78 11.05 -9.73
C PRO A 162 8.44 10.52 -10.24
N CYS A 163 7.53 11.43 -10.60
CA CYS A 163 6.25 11.09 -11.20
C CYS A 163 6.44 10.94 -12.72
N GLY A 164 6.82 9.75 -13.15
CA GLY A 164 6.97 9.45 -14.56
C GLY A 164 5.64 9.27 -15.28
N VAL A 165 5.60 9.58 -16.59
CA VAL A 165 4.39 9.53 -17.42
C VAL A 165 3.73 8.14 -17.42
N LEU A 166 4.53 7.08 -17.40
CA LEU A 166 4.05 5.70 -17.35
C LEU A 166 3.18 5.46 -16.11
N ARG A 167 3.58 5.99 -14.95
CA ARG A 167 2.82 5.84 -13.69
C ARG A 167 1.43 6.46 -13.81
N VAL A 168 1.34 7.64 -14.42
CA VAL A 168 0.06 8.33 -14.65
C VAL A 168 -0.81 7.52 -15.60
N MET A 169 -0.26 7.02 -16.72
CA MET A 169 -1.01 6.18 -17.67
C MET A 169 -1.52 4.88 -17.03
N VAL A 170 -0.68 4.22 -16.22
CA VAL A 170 -1.05 3.00 -15.47
C VAL A 170 -2.19 3.30 -14.50
N VAL A 171 -2.13 4.40 -13.76
CA VAL A 171 -3.20 4.80 -12.82
C VAL A 171 -4.51 5.09 -13.54
N CYS A 172 -4.48 5.81 -14.67
CA CYS A 172 -5.68 6.08 -15.45
C CYS A 172 -6.33 4.79 -15.97
N THR A 173 -5.51 3.86 -16.48
CA THR A 173 -5.96 2.55 -16.96
C THR A 173 -6.51 1.70 -15.83
N LEU A 174 -5.85 1.73 -14.67
CA LEU A 174 -6.30 1.05 -13.46
C LEU A 174 -7.66 1.57 -13.00
N LEU A 175 -7.82 2.88 -12.85
CA LEU A 175 -9.09 3.50 -12.46
C LEU A 175 -10.23 3.13 -13.40
N ALA A 176 -9.99 3.18 -14.71
CA ALA A 176 -10.97 2.74 -15.70
C ALA A 176 -11.36 1.27 -15.50
N GLY A 177 -10.38 0.40 -15.23
CA GLY A 177 -10.61 -1.00 -14.92
C GLY A 177 -11.45 -1.21 -13.65
N VAL A 178 -11.11 -0.51 -12.56
CA VAL A 178 -11.85 -0.59 -11.27
C VAL A 178 -13.31 -0.17 -11.45
N VAL A 179 -13.56 0.95 -12.14
CA VAL A 179 -14.93 1.45 -12.41
C VAL A 179 -15.74 0.46 -13.25
N LEU A 180 -15.12 -0.20 -14.23
CA LEU A 180 -15.78 -1.19 -15.09
C LEU A 180 -16.10 -2.50 -14.39
N VAL A 181 -15.24 -2.95 -13.45
CA VAL A 181 -15.48 -4.16 -12.66
C VAL A 181 -16.61 -3.93 -11.67
N ALA A 182 -16.53 -2.85 -10.91
CA ALA A 182 -17.45 -2.64 -9.80
C ALA A 182 -18.84 -2.16 -10.22
N ARG A 183 -18.95 -1.52 -11.39
CA ARG A 183 -20.23 -1.02 -11.94
C ARG A 183 -21.08 -0.31 -10.88
N PRO A 184 -20.56 0.76 -10.27
CA PRO A 184 -21.30 1.38 -9.19
C PRO A 184 -22.65 1.89 -9.71
N PRO A 185 -23.73 1.69 -8.93
CA PRO A 185 -25.09 1.95 -9.37
C PRO A 185 -25.31 3.40 -9.78
N PHE A 186 -24.62 4.36 -9.15
CA PHE A 186 -24.70 5.78 -9.49
C PHE A 186 -24.29 6.10 -10.93
N LEU A 187 -23.35 5.34 -11.51
CA LEU A 187 -22.82 5.62 -12.86
C LEU A 187 -23.63 4.91 -13.94
N PHE A 188 -24.11 3.69 -13.65
CA PHE A 188 -24.74 2.81 -14.66
C PHE A 188 -26.27 2.74 -14.56
N GLN A 189 -26.91 3.21 -13.49
CA GLN A 189 -28.37 3.26 -13.41
C GLN A 189 -29.01 4.42 -14.19
N VAL A 190 -28.27 5.51 -14.47
CA VAL A 190 -28.79 6.68 -15.20
C VAL A 190 -29.19 6.34 -16.65
N VAL A 191 -28.60 5.30 -17.26
CA VAL A 191 -28.81 4.98 -18.68
C VAL A 191 -30.06 4.11 -18.95
N LYS A 192 -30.68 3.50 -17.93
CA LYS A 192 -31.86 2.62 -18.10
C LYS A 192 -33.23 3.26 -17.86
N SER A 193 -33.33 4.58 -17.76
CA SER A 193 -34.63 5.27 -17.55
C SER A 193 -35.34 5.71 -18.84
N LYS A 194 -34.91 5.25 -20.02
CA LYS A 194 -35.61 5.46 -21.30
C LYS A 194 -35.88 4.15 -22.05
N GLU A 195 -36.20 3.07 -21.34
CA GLU A 195 -36.86 1.94 -21.99
C GLU A 195 -38.34 2.27 -22.17
N LYS A 196 -38.60 2.86 -23.34
CA LYS A 196 -39.90 3.20 -23.91
C LYS A 196 -40.83 1.99 -23.75
N LEU A 197 -41.74 2.05 -22.77
CA LEU A 197 -42.91 1.18 -22.68
C LEU A 197 -43.79 1.46 -23.92
N ARG A 198 -43.44 0.88 -25.07
CA ARG A 198 -44.31 0.83 -26.25
C ARG A 198 -45.28 -0.33 -26.03
N LYS A 199 -46.39 -0.06 -25.35
CA LYS A 199 -47.57 -0.94 -25.42
C LYS A 199 -48.22 -0.78 -26.81
N PRO A 200 -48.54 -1.86 -27.54
CA PRO A 200 -49.58 -1.80 -28.56
C PRO A 200 -50.93 -1.74 -27.83
N GLY A 201 -51.68 -0.66 -28.03
CA GLY A 201 -52.98 -0.43 -27.39
C GLY A 201 -52.85 0.32 -26.07
N GLY A 202 -53.27 1.59 -26.07
CA GLY A 202 -53.22 2.46 -24.91
C GLY A 202 -54.25 2.11 -23.86
N VAL A 203 -53.87 2.25 -22.59
CA VAL A 203 -54.66 2.86 -21.50
C VAL A 203 -53.65 3.36 -20.47
N LEU A 204 -53.85 4.60 -20.03
CA LEU A 204 -53.07 5.33 -19.05
C LEU A 204 -53.46 4.85 -17.64
N THR A 205 -52.53 4.31 -16.85
CA THR A 205 -52.70 4.25 -15.39
C THR A 205 -51.43 4.69 -14.69
N ASN A 206 -51.52 5.88 -14.07
CA ASN A 206 -50.57 6.39 -13.09
C ASN A 206 -50.87 5.76 -11.73
N ASN A 207 -49.83 5.61 -10.92
CA ASN A 207 -49.82 5.26 -9.48
C ASN A 207 -49.61 3.78 -9.14
N ILE A 208 -48.35 3.33 -9.20
CA ILE A 208 -47.88 2.21 -8.40
C ILE A 208 -47.35 2.78 -7.08
N LYS A 209 -48.03 2.52 -5.97
CA LYS A 209 -47.58 2.90 -4.61
C LYS A 209 -47.23 1.64 -3.84
N VAL A 210 -45.93 1.39 -3.66
CA VAL A 210 -45.42 0.27 -2.88
C VAL A 210 -45.39 0.67 -1.41
N LEU A 211 -46.22 0.03 -0.58
CA LEU A 211 -46.27 0.22 0.87
C LEU A 211 -45.45 -0.89 1.53
N PHE A 212 -44.35 -0.53 2.17
CA PHE A 212 -43.60 -1.43 3.07
C PHE A 212 -44.09 -1.19 4.50
N ASN A 213 -44.68 -2.21 5.12
CA ASN A 213 -45.05 -2.19 6.53
C ASN A 213 -43.83 -2.61 7.37
N LYS A 214 -43.55 -1.87 8.45
CA LYS A 214 -42.26 -1.89 9.16
C LYS A 214 -42.21 -2.87 10.35
N ASP A 215 -43.31 -3.60 10.63
CA ASP A 215 -43.50 -4.22 11.94
C ASP A 215 -43.42 -5.76 12.00
N GLU A 216 -43.35 -6.50 10.87
CA GLU A 216 -43.10 -7.97 10.90
C GLU A 216 -42.39 -8.47 9.61
N PRO A 217 -41.11 -8.89 9.65
CA PRO A 217 -40.37 -9.34 8.45
C PRO A 217 -40.59 -10.80 8.04
N ASP A 218 -41.17 -11.65 8.90
CA ASP A 218 -41.14 -13.12 8.70
C ASP A 218 -42.40 -13.72 8.06
N LYS A 219 -43.42 -12.90 7.77
CA LYS A 219 -44.64 -13.35 7.07
C LYS A 219 -44.69 -12.81 5.66
N ILE A 220 -44.16 -13.62 4.72
CA ILE A 220 -44.52 -13.71 3.29
C ILE A 220 -45.01 -12.38 2.68
N ILE A 221 -44.10 -11.70 1.98
CA ILE A 221 -44.38 -10.59 1.08
C ILE A 221 -45.41 -11.05 0.03
N ARG A 222 -46.69 -10.78 0.27
CA ARG A 222 -47.73 -10.83 -0.75
C ARG A 222 -47.64 -9.54 -1.56
N LEU A 223 -47.05 -9.63 -2.75
CA LEU A 223 -47.16 -8.61 -3.78
C LEU A 223 -48.62 -8.62 -4.27
N ILE A 224 -49.46 -7.74 -3.72
CA ILE A 224 -50.82 -7.52 -4.22
C ILE A 224 -50.73 -6.51 -5.37
N LEU A 225 -50.76 -7.02 -6.61
CA LEU A 225 -51.18 -6.22 -7.76
C LEU A 225 -52.69 -6.03 -7.64
N ILE A 226 -53.14 -4.83 -7.27
CA ILE A 226 -54.55 -4.45 -7.44
C ILE A 226 -54.72 -4.09 -8.92
N GLU A 227 -55.16 -5.05 -9.73
CA GLU A 227 -55.89 -4.73 -10.95
C GLU A 227 -57.33 -4.37 -10.56
N ASP A 228 -57.86 -3.36 -11.25
CA ASP A 228 -59.14 -2.72 -10.97
C ASP A 228 -60.32 -3.69 -10.94
N PHE A 229 -61.30 -3.31 -10.14
CA PHE A 229 -62.40 -4.11 -9.63
C PHE A 229 -63.52 -4.23 -10.68
N GLU A 230 -63.56 -5.29 -11.49
CA GLU A 230 -64.84 -5.81 -12.03
C GLU A 230 -64.76 -7.28 -12.50
N LYS A 231 -65.65 -8.10 -11.95
CA LYS A 231 -66.03 -9.48 -12.38
C LYS A 231 -65.02 -10.63 -12.20
N THR A 232 -65.17 -11.31 -11.06
CA THR A 232 -65.36 -12.77 -10.93
C THR A 232 -64.59 -13.73 -11.86
N ARG A 233 -63.25 -13.78 -11.77
CA ARG A 233 -62.44 -15.02 -11.84
C ARG A 233 -60.95 -14.73 -11.64
N ILE A 234 -60.39 -15.19 -10.52
CA ILE A 234 -58.95 -15.09 -10.25
C ILE A 234 -58.25 -16.26 -10.95
N ARG A 235 -57.50 -16.01 -12.03
CA ARG A 235 -56.46 -16.93 -12.51
C ARG A 235 -55.13 -16.52 -11.87
N LEU A 236 -54.76 -17.25 -10.81
CA LEU A 236 -53.46 -17.14 -10.16
C LEU A 236 -52.38 -17.66 -11.13
N SER A 237 -51.71 -16.75 -11.85
CA SER A 237 -50.53 -17.10 -12.63
C SER A 237 -49.32 -16.96 -11.71
N LEU A 238 -48.97 -18.05 -11.03
CA LEU A 238 -47.75 -18.18 -10.23
C LEU A 238 -46.53 -18.01 -11.13
N LEU A 239 -46.00 -16.80 -11.24
CA LEU A 239 -44.67 -16.58 -11.80
C LEU A 239 -43.67 -16.91 -10.67
N SER A 240 -43.23 -18.17 -10.62
CA SER A 240 -42.16 -18.63 -9.74
C SER A 240 -40.84 -17.94 -10.13
N ILE A 241 -40.59 -16.78 -9.53
CA ILE A 241 -39.24 -16.20 -9.53
C ILE A 241 -38.42 -17.03 -8.53
N PRO A 242 -37.29 -17.65 -8.93
CA PRO A 242 -36.47 -18.43 -8.01
C PRO A 242 -35.95 -17.54 -6.88
N GLN A 243 -36.00 -18.04 -5.62
CA GLN A 243 -35.63 -17.32 -4.39
C GLN A 243 -34.25 -16.65 -4.44
N SER A 244 -33.32 -17.16 -5.27
CA SER A 244 -32.00 -16.56 -5.48
C SER A 244 -32.05 -15.18 -6.12
N ILE A 245 -32.97 -14.93 -7.06
CA ILE A 245 -33.09 -13.63 -7.76
C ILE A 245 -33.75 -12.58 -6.85
N PHE A 246 -34.68 -12.99 -6.00
CA PHE A 246 -35.38 -12.10 -5.06
C PHE A 246 -34.46 -11.64 -3.92
N LEU A 247 -33.63 -12.55 -3.37
CA LEU A 247 -32.60 -12.20 -2.39
C LEU A 247 -31.55 -11.22 -2.98
N LEU A 248 -31.20 -11.40 -4.25
CA LEU A 248 -30.23 -10.53 -4.93
C LEU A 248 -30.80 -9.13 -5.26
N GLN A 249 -32.11 -9.01 -5.46
CA GLN A 249 -32.76 -7.70 -5.63
C GLN A 249 -32.92 -6.94 -4.30
N MET A 250 -33.12 -7.62 -3.17
CA MET A 250 -33.20 -6.96 -1.86
C MET A 250 -31.87 -6.35 -1.43
N HIS A 251 -30.73 -6.98 -1.74
CA HIS A 251 -29.41 -6.41 -1.40
C HIS A 251 -29.06 -5.15 -2.24
N ARG A 252 -29.84 -4.85 -3.29
CA ARG A 252 -29.62 -3.70 -4.20
C ARG A 252 -30.48 -2.47 -3.85
N ALA A 253 -31.37 -2.58 -2.87
CA ALA A 253 -32.30 -1.51 -2.46
C ALA A 253 -31.97 -0.94 -1.06
N GLU A 254 -30.71 -0.99 -0.63
CA GLU A 254 -30.31 -0.27 0.58
C GLU A 254 -30.31 1.24 0.30
N SER A 255 -30.94 2.00 1.19
CA SER A 255 -30.87 3.45 1.19
C SER A 255 -29.41 3.86 1.30
N TYR A 256 -28.87 4.49 0.26
CA TYR A 256 -27.49 4.95 0.24
C TYR A 256 -27.24 5.92 1.41
N ASN A 257 -26.59 5.42 2.45
CA ASN A 257 -26.23 6.23 3.61
C ASN A 257 -25.03 7.08 3.22
N LEU A 258 -25.24 8.40 3.14
CA LEU A 258 -24.18 9.39 2.87
C LEU A 258 -22.97 9.17 3.79
N MET A 259 -23.22 8.75 5.04
CA MET A 259 -22.19 8.42 6.01
C MET A 259 -21.24 7.31 5.52
N GLY A 260 -21.75 6.25 4.90
CA GLY A 260 -20.94 5.16 4.36
C GLY A 260 -19.98 5.63 3.27
N TYR A 261 -20.46 6.48 2.36
CA TYR A 261 -19.64 7.10 1.30
C TYR A 261 -18.58 8.05 1.86
N LEU A 262 -18.95 8.90 2.83
CA LEU A 262 -18.01 9.79 3.49
C LEU A 262 -16.90 9.00 4.20
N CYS A 263 -17.27 7.93 4.91
CA CYS A 263 -16.30 7.04 5.55
C CYS A 263 -15.40 6.33 4.53
N ALA A 264 -15.93 5.88 3.38
CA ALA A 264 -15.14 5.24 2.32
C ALA A 264 -14.08 6.19 1.72
N ILE A 265 -14.48 7.43 1.41
CA ILE A 265 -13.57 8.45 0.86
C ILE A 265 -12.48 8.80 1.89
N LEU A 266 -12.89 9.01 3.15
CA LEU A 266 -11.96 9.32 4.23
C LEU A 266 -10.99 8.15 4.51
N ALA A 267 -11.47 6.91 4.48
CA ALA A 267 -10.63 5.70 4.57
C ALA A 267 -9.62 5.62 3.42
N THR A 268 -10.00 6.05 2.20
CA THR A 268 -9.12 6.04 1.02
C THR A 268 -7.96 7.03 1.20
N ILE A 269 -8.24 8.23 1.72
CA ILE A 269 -7.21 9.24 2.02
C ILE A 269 -6.25 8.73 3.10
N PHE A 270 -6.78 8.18 4.20
CA PHE A 270 -5.94 7.63 5.26
C PHE A 270 -5.16 6.38 4.82
N THR A 271 -5.73 5.53 3.96
CA THR A 271 -5.01 4.39 3.37
C THR A 271 -3.81 4.88 2.57
N ALA A 272 -4.00 5.92 1.75
CA ALA A 272 -2.92 6.48 0.95
C ALA A 272 -1.83 7.10 1.83
N LEU A 273 -2.20 7.87 2.85
CA LEU A 273 -1.28 8.43 3.83
C LEU A 273 -0.52 7.32 4.57
N ASN A 274 -1.19 6.25 5.02
CA ASN A 274 -0.55 5.13 5.72
C ASN A 274 0.52 4.47 4.85
N ILE A 275 0.23 4.19 3.58
CA ILE A 275 1.20 3.59 2.65
C ILE A 275 2.45 4.49 2.48
N VAL A 276 2.25 5.79 2.34
CA VAL A 276 3.31 6.79 2.16
C VAL A 276 4.18 6.91 3.41
N VAL A 277 3.57 7.02 4.60
CA VAL A 277 4.30 7.10 5.87
C VAL A 277 5.01 5.77 6.17
N MET A 278 4.38 4.62 5.91
CA MET A 278 5.03 3.31 6.03
C MET A 278 6.29 3.20 5.16
N ARG A 279 6.26 3.75 3.94
CA ARG A 279 7.43 3.80 3.05
C ARG A 279 8.52 4.70 3.64
N LYS A 280 8.18 5.81 4.29
CA LYS A 280 9.17 6.67 4.97
C LYS A 280 9.83 5.96 6.17
N CYS A 281 9.10 5.08 6.84
CA CYS A 281 9.61 4.26 7.95
C CYS A 281 10.31 2.95 7.48
N SER A 282 10.75 2.86 6.22
CA SER A 282 11.33 1.63 5.66
C SER A 282 12.61 1.16 6.35
N GLU A 283 13.31 2.04 7.06
CA GLU A 283 14.52 1.72 7.84
C GLU A 283 14.22 0.83 9.06
N ILE A 284 13.03 0.97 9.66
CA ILE A 284 12.65 0.26 10.88
C ILE A 284 12.26 -1.19 10.55
N HIS A 285 12.64 -2.16 11.37
CA HIS A 285 12.30 -3.57 11.12
C HIS A 285 10.78 -3.79 10.98
N TYR A 286 10.35 -4.57 9.97
CA TYR A 286 8.93 -4.69 9.58
C TYR A 286 8.02 -5.18 10.72
N SER A 287 8.53 -6.06 11.58
CA SER A 287 7.79 -6.57 12.75
C SER A 287 7.36 -5.44 13.70
N ILE A 288 8.24 -4.47 13.93
CA ILE A 288 7.97 -3.32 14.81
C ILE A 288 6.90 -2.42 14.19
N LEU A 289 6.95 -2.20 12.87
CA LEU A 289 5.95 -1.40 12.16
C LEU A 289 4.56 -2.04 12.19
N VAL A 290 4.48 -3.35 11.97
CA VAL A 290 3.21 -4.11 12.02
C VAL A 290 2.66 -4.18 13.45
N LEU A 291 3.52 -4.37 14.45
CA LEU A 291 3.13 -4.37 15.85
C LEU A 291 2.55 -3.01 16.26
N ASN A 292 3.24 -1.91 15.91
CA ASN A 292 2.78 -0.56 16.19
C ASN A 292 1.42 -0.27 15.53
N LEU A 293 1.29 -0.62 14.25
CA LEU A 293 0.01 -0.52 13.53
C LEU A 293 -1.10 -1.28 14.27
N SER A 294 -0.84 -2.51 14.71
CA SER A 294 -1.83 -3.35 15.37
C SER A 294 -2.26 -2.79 16.73
N CYS A 295 -1.31 -2.27 17.53
CA CYS A 295 -1.61 -1.62 18.80
C CYS A 295 -2.50 -0.38 18.59
N TRP A 296 -2.17 0.48 17.63
CA TRP A 296 -2.99 1.66 17.32
C TRP A 296 -4.34 1.30 16.70
N SER A 297 -4.41 0.26 15.87
CA SER A 297 -5.67 -0.28 15.37
C SER A 297 -6.59 -0.73 16.50
N PHE A 298 -6.05 -1.44 17.50
CA PHE A 298 -6.82 -1.85 18.68
C PHE A 298 -7.34 -0.63 19.46
N VAL A 299 -6.48 0.35 19.76
CA VAL A 299 -6.87 1.59 20.45
C VAL A 299 -7.95 2.35 19.66
N SER A 300 -7.76 2.50 18.34
CA SER A 300 -8.71 3.19 17.47
C SER A 300 -10.05 2.47 17.39
N ALA A 301 -10.07 1.13 17.39
CA ALA A 301 -11.28 0.33 17.36
C ALA A 301 -12.09 0.48 18.66
N VAL A 302 -11.41 0.49 19.81
CA VAL A 302 -12.05 0.76 21.11
C VAL A 302 -12.62 2.18 21.15
N PHE A 303 -11.85 3.19 20.73
CA PHE A 303 -12.32 4.58 20.66
C PHE A 303 -13.54 4.75 19.74
N PHE A 304 -13.49 4.14 18.56
CA PHE A 304 -14.57 4.16 17.58
C PHE A 304 -15.83 3.47 18.13
N TYR A 305 -15.68 2.33 18.82
CA TYR A 305 -16.78 1.65 19.50
C TYR A 305 -17.48 2.58 20.52
N PHE A 306 -16.71 3.29 21.36
CA PHE A 306 -17.28 4.24 22.32
C PHE A 306 -17.93 5.45 21.66
N THR A 307 -17.33 5.99 20.60
CA THR A 307 -17.86 7.16 19.89
C THR A 307 -19.17 6.82 19.19
N VAL A 308 -19.23 5.67 18.52
CA VAL A 308 -20.43 5.18 17.82
C VAL A 308 -21.51 4.75 18.80
N SER A 309 -21.15 4.18 19.96
CA SER A 309 -22.12 3.82 21.01
C SER A 309 -22.62 5.05 21.80
N GLY A 310 -21.80 6.09 21.92
CA GLY A 310 -22.11 7.31 22.68
C GLY A 310 -22.87 8.37 21.89
N HIS A 311 -22.68 8.45 20.57
CA HIS A 311 -23.56 9.21 19.69
C HIS A 311 -24.82 8.37 19.43
N GLY A 312 -25.97 8.77 19.97
CA GLY A 312 -27.27 8.09 19.84
C GLY A 312 -27.86 7.97 18.42
N ILE A 313 -27.01 7.89 17.38
CA ILE A 313 -27.36 7.83 15.96
C ILE A 313 -27.84 6.41 15.54
N GLY A 314 -27.75 5.39 16.40
CA GLY A 314 -28.17 4.03 16.05
C GLY A 314 -28.61 3.18 17.25
N HIS A 315 -29.67 3.61 17.94
CA HIS A 315 -30.17 2.97 19.18
C HIS A 315 -30.63 1.50 19.02
N GLU A 316 -30.78 0.97 17.81
CA GLU A 316 -31.23 -0.42 17.58
C GLU A 316 -30.22 -1.34 16.85
N LEU A 317 -29.16 -0.82 16.21
CA LEU A 317 -28.21 -1.63 15.42
C LEU A 317 -26.88 -1.97 16.13
N HIS A 318 -26.61 -1.37 17.30
CA HIS A 318 -25.33 -1.50 18.01
C HIS A 318 -25.41 -2.28 19.33
N LYS A 319 -26.37 -3.21 19.47
CA LYS A 319 -26.32 -4.16 20.60
C LYS A 319 -25.11 -5.07 20.45
N PHE A 320 -24.14 -4.93 21.36
CA PHE A 320 -23.01 -5.82 21.53
C PHE A 320 -23.51 -7.26 21.72
N ARG A 321 -23.53 -8.04 20.64
CA ARG A 321 -23.80 -9.47 20.67
C ARG A 321 -22.49 -10.19 20.40
N LEU A 322 -21.92 -10.75 21.45
CA LEU A 322 -20.78 -11.65 21.31
C LEU A 322 -21.23 -12.89 20.53
N PRO A 323 -20.41 -13.38 19.57
CA PRO A 323 -20.71 -14.64 18.91
C PRO A 323 -20.74 -15.75 19.96
N HIS A 324 -21.84 -16.49 20.01
CA HIS A 324 -22.05 -17.57 20.98
C HIS A 324 -21.42 -18.89 20.50
N ASP A 325 -21.17 -19.04 19.19
CA ASP A 325 -20.65 -20.26 18.59
C ASP A 325 -19.11 -20.25 18.45
N TRP A 326 -18.48 -21.35 18.84
CA TRP A 326 -17.03 -21.55 18.68
C TRP A 326 -16.59 -21.51 17.20
N PHE A 327 -17.47 -21.95 16.29
CA PHE A 327 -17.19 -21.93 14.85
C PHE A 327 -17.01 -20.49 14.31
N THR A 328 -17.85 -19.56 14.76
CA THR A 328 -17.76 -18.14 14.40
C THR A 328 -16.48 -17.51 14.93
N TRP A 329 -16.07 -17.86 16.15
CA TRP A 329 -14.76 -17.46 16.69
C TRP A 329 -13.59 -17.99 15.84
N GLY A 330 -13.69 -19.24 15.37
CA GLY A 330 -12.71 -19.81 14.44
C GLY A 330 -12.59 -19.02 13.13
N GLN A 331 -13.71 -18.57 12.56
CA GLN A 331 -13.71 -17.72 11.35
C GLN A 331 -13.09 -16.34 11.61
N ILE A 332 -13.39 -15.71 12.75
CA ILE A 332 -12.80 -14.42 13.14
C ILE A 332 -11.28 -14.55 13.32
N LEU A 333 -10.83 -15.62 13.99
CA LEU A 333 -9.41 -15.91 14.16
C LEU A 333 -8.72 -16.10 12.82
N LEU A 334 -9.35 -16.84 11.89
CA LEU A 334 -8.82 -17.07 10.55
C LEU A 334 -8.63 -15.74 9.81
N VAL A 335 -9.64 -14.87 9.80
CA VAL A 335 -9.57 -13.54 9.19
C VAL A 335 -8.44 -12.70 9.80
N ALA A 336 -8.29 -12.72 11.12
CA ALA A 336 -7.24 -11.98 11.82
C ALA A 336 -5.83 -12.48 11.44
N LEU A 337 -5.62 -13.81 11.39
CA LEU A 337 -4.34 -14.42 11.01
C LEU A 337 -3.98 -14.15 9.55
N THR A 338 -4.94 -14.30 8.64
CA THR A 338 -4.71 -14.00 7.21
C THR A 338 -4.46 -12.51 7.00
N GLY A 339 -5.20 -11.65 7.72
CA GLY A 339 -5.05 -10.20 7.64
C GLY A 339 -3.70 -9.70 8.15
N LEU A 340 -3.23 -10.23 9.29
CA LEU A 340 -1.91 -9.90 9.84
C LEU A 340 -0.80 -10.39 8.91
N THR A 341 -0.93 -11.61 8.37
CA THR A 341 0.03 -12.16 7.41
C THR A 341 0.10 -11.29 6.15
N GLY A 342 -1.05 -10.92 5.58
CA GLY A 342 -1.13 -10.00 4.44
C GLY A 342 -0.48 -8.64 4.75
N GLN A 343 -0.71 -8.09 5.94
CA GLN A 343 -0.12 -6.82 6.35
C GLN A 343 1.40 -6.89 6.51
N VAL A 344 1.95 -8.01 7.00
CA VAL A 344 3.41 -8.25 7.03
C VAL A 344 3.98 -8.28 5.61
N LEU A 345 3.32 -8.97 4.68
CA LEU A 345 3.75 -9.05 3.28
C LEU A 345 3.72 -7.68 2.60
N VAL A 346 2.65 -6.89 2.78
CA VAL A 346 2.56 -5.52 2.25
C VAL A 346 3.65 -4.64 2.84
N THR A 347 3.93 -4.76 4.14
CA THR A 347 5.01 -3.99 4.78
C THR A 347 6.38 -4.35 4.22
N LYS A 348 6.64 -5.64 3.96
CA LYS A 348 7.87 -6.09 3.28
C LYS A 348 7.93 -5.57 1.85
N ALA A 349 6.83 -5.61 1.10
CA ALA A 349 6.78 -5.08 -0.27
C ALA A 349 7.10 -3.58 -0.31
N LEU A 350 6.54 -2.78 0.60
CA LEU A 350 6.82 -1.35 0.72
C LEU A 350 8.26 -1.02 1.12
N LYS A 351 9.03 -1.99 1.64
CA LYS A 351 10.46 -1.82 1.91
C LYS A 351 11.30 -2.06 0.66
N ILE A 352 10.91 -3.03 -0.16
CA ILE A 352 11.65 -3.43 -1.36
C ILE A 352 11.34 -2.47 -2.53
N GLU A 353 10.08 -2.10 -2.70
CA GLU A 353 9.59 -1.31 -3.84
C GLU A 353 8.99 0.03 -3.39
N GLY A 354 8.87 0.97 -4.34
CA GLY A 354 8.27 2.29 -4.11
C GLY A 354 6.77 2.22 -3.76
N ALA A 355 6.28 3.23 -3.04
CA ALA A 355 4.89 3.28 -2.56
C ALA A 355 3.87 3.22 -3.72
N GLY A 356 4.16 3.93 -4.82
CA GLY A 356 3.32 3.94 -6.01
C GLY A 356 3.16 2.54 -6.62
N LYS A 357 4.28 1.83 -6.83
CA LYS A 357 4.29 0.48 -7.41
C LYS A 357 3.48 -0.50 -6.55
N VAL A 358 3.77 -0.57 -5.25
CA VAL A 358 3.07 -1.48 -4.34
C VAL A 358 1.57 -1.20 -4.26
N SER A 359 1.16 0.07 -4.29
CA SER A 359 -0.27 0.44 -4.24
C SER A 359 -1.04 -0.03 -5.48
N VAL A 360 -0.42 0.05 -6.68
CA VAL A 360 -1.02 -0.44 -7.93
C VAL A 360 -1.08 -1.97 -7.93
N THR A 361 -0.03 -2.65 -7.49
CA THR A 361 0.00 -4.12 -7.43
C THR A 361 -1.08 -4.67 -6.49
N ARG A 362 -1.39 -3.95 -5.41
CA ARG A 362 -2.46 -4.31 -4.46
C ARG A 362 -3.85 -4.35 -5.10
N SER A 363 -4.08 -3.63 -6.19
CA SER A 363 -5.36 -3.68 -6.91
C SER A 363 -5.67 -5.06 -7.53
N LEU A 364 -4.70 -5.99 -7.56
CA LEU A 364 -4.96 -7.40 -7.89
C LEU A 364 -5.99 -8.05 -6.97
N ASP A 365 -6.12 -7.57 -5.72
CA ASP A 365 -7.11 -8.06 -4.75
C ASP A 365 -8.54 -8.00 -5.34
N ILE A 366 -8.84 -7.00 -6.19
CA ILE A 366 -10.13 -6.84 -6.87
C ILE A 366 -10.43 -8.04 -7.77
N ILE A 367 -9.43 -8.46 -8.56
CA ILE A 367 -9.59 -9.53 -9.53
C ILE A 367 -9.74 -10.85 -8.78
N LEU A 368 -8.94 -11.08 -7.74
CA LEU A 368 -9.05 -12.29 -6.92
C LEU A 368 -10.42 -12.36 -6.21
N ALA A 369 -10.88 -11.26 -5.63
CA ALA A 369 -12.20 -11.17 -5.03
C ALA A 369 -13.32 -11.45 -6.05
N TYR A 370 -13.21 -10.88 -7.25
CA TYR A 370 -14.15 -11.11 -8.33
C TYR A 370 -14.17 -12.57 -8.81
N LEU A 371 -13.00 -13.20 -8.96
CA LEU A 371 -12.89 -14.62 -9.35
C LEU A 371 -13.51 -15.54 -8.30
N ILE A 372 -13.24 -15.28 -7.02
CA ILE A 372 -13.84 -16.02 -5.90
C ILE A 372 -15.36 -15.82 -5.90
N GLN A 373 -15.84 -14.59 -6.14
CA GLN A 373 -17.27 -14.29 -6.24
C GLN A 373 -17.93 -15.08 -7.39
N VAL A 374 -17.36 -15.07 -8.59
CA VAL A 374 -17.88 -15.83 -9.73
C VAL A 374 -17.87 -17.34 -9.46
N TYR A 375 -16.79 -17.85 -8.85
CA TYR A 375 -16.65 -19.27 -8.52
C TYR A 375 -17.66 -19.74 -7.47
N LEU A 376 -17.84 -18.97 -6.38
CA LEU A 376 -18.74 -19.32 -5.28
C LEU A 376 -20.22 -19.14 -5.62
N PHE A 377 -20.58 -18.06 -6.33
CA PHE A 377 -21.97 -17.73 -6.62
C PHE A 377 -22.45 -18.27 -7.97
N GLY A 378 -21.55 -18.79 -8.82
CA GLY A 378 -21.88 -19.38 -10.12
C GLY A 378 -22.49 -18.38 -11.13
N GLU A 379 -22.37 -17.08 -10.88
CA GLU A 379 -22.86 -16.03 -11.77
C GLU A 379 -21.97 -15.92 -13.00
N LYS A 380 -22.57 -15.91 -14.20
CA LYS A 380 -21.81 -15.79 -15.44
C LYS A 380 -21.14 -14.41 -15.51
N PRO A 381 -19.82 -14.33 -15.79
CA PRO A 381 -19.12 -13.06 -15.85
C PRO A 381 -19.68 -12.20 -16.97
N THR A 382 -20.01 -10.95 -16.64
CA THR A 382 -20.52 -10.00 -17.63
C THR A 382 -19.38 -9.42 -18.46
N SER A 383 -19.61 -9.16 -19.75
CA SER A 383 -18.55 -8.75 -20.69
C SER A 383 -17.79 -7.49 -20.25
N THR A 384 -18.44 -6.52 -19.58
CA THR A 384 -17.71 -5.31 -19.13
C THR A 384 -16.84 -5.57 -17.90
N SER A 385 -17.24 -6.47 -16.99
CA SER A 385 -16.39 -6.86 -15.85
C SER A 385 -15.17 -7.62 -16.33
N LEU A 386 -15.31 -8.42 -17.40
CA LEU A 386 -14.17 -9.08 -18.05
C LEU A 386 -13.20 -8.06 -18.66
N THR A 387 -13.70 -7.05 -19.38
CA THR A 387 -12.86 -5.95 -19.90
C THR A 387 -12.15 -5.21 -18.76
N GLY A 388 -12.86 -4.90 -17.67
CA GLY A 388 -12.27 -4.23 -16.50
C GLY A 388 -11.15 -5.06 -15.85
N ALA A 389 -11.36 -6.37 -15.69
CA ALA A 389 -10.34 -7.27 -15.15
C ALA A 389 -9.06 -7.29 -16.03
N ILE A 390 -9.22 -7.33 -17.36
CA ILE A 390 -8.07 -7.28 -18.30
C ILE A 390 -7.30 -5.96 -18.14
N LEU A 391 -7.98 -4.82 -18.01
CA LEU A 391 -7.34 -3.53 -17.80
C LEU A 391 -6.55 -3.46 -16.48
N ILE A 392 -7.10 -4.01 -15.39
CA ILE A 392 -6.40 -4.06 -14.09
C ILE A 392 -5.16 -4.94 -14.21
N ILE A 393 -5.27 -6.16 -14.79
CA ILE A 393 -4.12 -7.06 -14.99
C ILE A 393 -3.05 -6.37 -15.84
N SER A 394 -3.45 -5.75 -16.96
CA SER A 394 -2.52 -5.02 -17.84
C SER A 394 -1.80 -3.88 -17.09
N SER A 395 -2.51 -3.16 -16.23
CA SER A 395 -1.93 -2.07 -15.44
C SER A 395 -0.89 -2.58 -14.45
N VAL A 396 -1.18 -3.70 -13.77
CA VAL A 396 -0.26 -4.31 -12.79
C VAL A 396 0.99 -4.89 -13.47
N VAL A 397 0.82 -5.57 -14.60
CA VAL A 397 1.95 -6.11 -15.38
C VAL A 397 2.84 -4.98 -15.89
N CYS A 398 2.24 -3.91 -16.45
CA CYS A 398 2.98 -2.73 -16.90
C CYS A 398 3.79 -2.09 -15.77
N MET A 399 3.21 -1.97 -14.57
CA MET A 399 3.92 -1.46 -13.40
C MET A 399 5.03 -2.40 -12.92
N GLY A 400 4.87 -3.72 -13.10
CA GLY A 400 5.88 -4.72 -12.80
C GLY A 400 7.17 -4.51 -13.58
N PHE A 401 7.04 -4.29 -14.90
CA PHE A 401 8.13 -4.05 -15.86
C PHE A 401 8.51 -2.58 -16.04
N GLU A 402 8.17 -1.72 -15.07
CA GLU A 402 8.40 -0.28 -15.16
C GLU A 402 9.87 0.05 -15.53
N LYS A 403 10.83 -0.63 -14.91
CA LYS A 403 12.27 -0.35 -15.11
C LYS A 403 12.73 -0.71 -16.52
N GLU A 404 12.29 -1.86 -17.03
CA GLU A 404 12.60 -2.35 -18.36
C GLU A 404 11.97 -1.43 -19.42
N ILE A 405 10.75 -0.94 -19.19
CA ILE A 405 10.07 -0.03 -20.12
C ILE A 405 10.79 1.31 -20.18
N TYR A 406 11.18 1.89 -19.04
CA TYR A 406 11.96 3.14 -19.06
C TYR A 406 13.33 2.95 -19.72
N ALA A 407 14.01 1.83 -19.49
CA ALA A 407 15.28 1.55 -20.15
C ALA A 407 15.16 1.50 -21.68
N VAL A 408 14.04 1.01 -22.22
CA VAL A 408 13.75 1.01 -23.66
C VAL A 408 13.36 2.41 -24.15
N CYS A 409 12.58 3.17 -23.38
CA CYS A 409 12.18 4.52 -23.75
C CYS A 409 13.35 5.51 -23.76
N ASP A 410 14.28 5.41 -22.81
CA ASP A 410 15.51 6.22 -22.80
C ASP A 410 16.46 5.86 -23.96
N PHE A 411 16.27 4.70 -24.59
CA PHE A 411 16.99 4.27 -25.79
C PHE A 411 16.42 4.87 -27.09
N ILE A 412 15.22 5.47 -27.04
CA ILE A 412 14.64 6.20 -28.16
C ILE A 412 15.02 7.67 -27.96
N PRO A 413 15.91 8.23 -28.80
CA PRO A 413 16.49 9.55 -28.61
C PRO A 413 15.49 10.70 -28.67
#